data_AF-A0A950UBM7-F1
#
_entry.id   AF-A0A950UBM7-F1
#
_cell.length_a   1.000
_cell.length_b   1.000
_cell.length_c   1.000
_cell.angle_alpha   90.00
_cell.angle_beta   90.00
_cell.angle_gamma   90.00
#
_symmetry.space_group_name_H-M   'P 1'
#
loop_
_entity.id
_entity.type
_entity.pdbx_description
1 polymer ?
#
loop_
_entity_poly.entity_id
_entity_poly.type
_entity_poly.pdbx_seq_one_letter_code
_entity_poly.pdbx_strand_id
1 'polypeptide(L)'
;SAQTVAMAHLPRPDPFLIFADYPSAMLQPDWLVSLMPGTTPADAESRLRSPLSDFAMAILPELADLTAAVRHLAASGSMSAAQLAELAAPGRSQGLYRGLVWMAKMNLVRITPPRAVAAEATPSR
;
A
#
# COMPACT_ATOMS: atom_id res chain seq x y z
N SER A 1 -39.47 37.25 26.92
CA SER A 1 -39.30 36.98 25.48
C SER A 1 -38.12 36.03 25.31
N ALA A 2 -38.36 34.81 24.84
CA ALA A 2 -37.30 33.81 24.63
C ALA A 2 -36.73 33.95 23.22
N GLN A 3 -35.41 34.11 23.11
CA GLN A 3 -34.70 34.30 21.86
C GLN A 3 -34.31 32.92 21.30
N THR A 4 -34.95 32.50 20.21
CA THR A 4 -34.59 31.29 19.48
C THR A 4 -33.29 31.55 18.72
N VAL A 5 -32.19 30.95 19.19
CA VAL A 5 -30.93 30.94 18.44
C VAL A 5 -31.12 30.00 17.25
N ALA A 6 -31.21 30.56 16.05
CA ALA A 6 -31.16 29.77 14.82
C ALA A 6 -29.81 29.02 14.81
N MET A 7 -29.86 27.69 14.87
CA MET A 7 -28.67 26.86 14.65
C MET A 7 -28.17 27.10 13.24
N ALA A 8 -27.13 27.94 13.10
CA ALA A 8 -26.39 28.05 11.86
C ALA A 8 -25.81 26.67 11.52
N HIS A 9 -26.20 26.11 10.38
CA HIS A 9 -25.55 24.93 9.82
C HIS A 9 -24.06 25.26 9.65
N LEU A 10 -23.16 24.55 10.36
CA LEU A 10 -21.73 24.67 10.08
C LEU A 10 -21.52 24.39 8.59
N PRO A 11 -20.82 25.25 7.83
CA PRO A 11 -20.56 24.99 6.43
C PRO A 11 -19.87 23.63 6.30
N ARG A 12 -20.45 22.76 5.47
CA ARG A 12 -19.88 21.43 5.19
C ARG A 12 -18.46 21.65 4.65
N PRO A 13 -17.42 21.01 5.21
CA PRO A 13 -16.08 21.16 4.67
C PRO A 13 -16.03 20.66 3.22
N ASP A 14 -15.15 21.25 2.41
CA ASP A 14 -14.99 20.86 1.01
C ASP A 14 -14.58 19.38 0.91
N PRO A 15 -15.41 18.51 0.31
CA PRO A 15 -15.08 17.09 0.17
C PRO A 15 -13.80 16.87 -0.65
N PHE A 16 -13.47 17.74 -1.60
CA PHE A 16 -12.24 17.60 -2.39
C PHE A 16 -10.98 17.84 -1.55
N LEU A 17 -11.05 18.72 -0.55
CA LEU A 17 -9.95 18.93 0.39
C LEU A 17 -9.84 17.78 1.40
N ILE A 18 -10.97 17.24 1.88
CA ILE A 18 -10.97 16.12 2.84
C ILE A 18 -10.37 14.85 2.23
N PHE A 19 -10.63 14.60 0.94
CA PHE A 19 -10.20 13.38 0.26
C PHE A 19 -9.02 13.61 -0.70
N ALA A 20 -8.36 14.77 -0.66
CA ALA A 20 -7.22 15.08 -1.53
C ALA A 20 -6.08 14.05 -1.38
N ASP A 21 -5.84 13.61 -0.14
CA ASP A 21 -4.81 12.63 0.18
C ASP A 21 -5.29 11.17 0.05
N TYR A 22 -6.54 10.95 -0.41
CA TYR A 22 -7.04 9.60 -0.60
C TYR A 22 -6.29 8.96 -1.78
N PRO A 23 -5.67 7.77 -1.59
CA PRO A 23 -4.91 7.13 -2.66
C PRO A 23 -5.86 6.68 -3.77
N SER A 24 -5.89 7.45 -4.86
CA SER A 24 -6.65 7.16 -6.08
C SER A 24 -5.78 6.55 -7.19
N ALA A 25 -4.46 6.60 -7.05
CA ALA A 25 -3.52 6.03 -8.00
C ALA A 25 -3.45 4.50 -7.86
N MET A 26 -3.36 3.81 -9.00
CA MET A 26 -3.05 2.39 -9.03
C MET A 26 -1.57 2.17 -8.70
N LEU A 27 -1.26 1.11 -7.95
CA LEU A 27 0.12 0.67 -7.74
C LEU A 27 0.78 0.42 -9.09
N GLN A 28 1.92 1.09 -9.33
CA GLN A 28 2.69 0.91 -10.55
C GLN A 28 3.85 -0.08 -10.35
N PRO A 29 4.32 -0.76 -11.41
CA PRO A 29 5.40 -1.74 -11.33
C PRO A 29 6.73 -1.21 -10.76
N ASP A 30 7.03 0.07 -10.98
CA ASP A 30 8.26 0.75 -10.57
C ASP A 30 8.22 1.34 -9.15
N TRP A 31 7.06 1.30 -8.49
CA TRP A 31 6.93 1.76 -7.11
C TRP A 31 7.68 0.87 -6.14
N LEU A 32 8.30 1.49 -5.15
CA LEU A 32 9.10 0.80 -4.15
C LEU A 32 8.23 0.32 -3.00
N VAL A 33 8.48 -0.90 -2.57
CA VAL A 33 7.86 -1.57 -1.43
C VAL A 33 8.93 -1.92 -0.43
N SER A 34 8.70 -1.61 0.84
CA SER A 34 9.58 -1.98 1.96
C SER A 34 8.76 -2.53 3.12
N LEU A 35 9.36 -3.32 4.01
CA LEU A 35 8.68 -3.66 5.27
C LEU A 35 8.52 -2.42 6.15
N MET A 36 7.45 -2.42 6.94
CA MET A 36 7.29 -1.43 8.00
C MET A 36 8.34 -1.67 9.10
N PRO A 37 8.93 -0.61 9.69
CA PRO A 37 9.91 -0.75 10.76
C PRO A 37 9.39 -1.63 11.90
N GLY A 38 10.22 -2.56 12.37
CA GLY A 38 9.87 -3.51 13.42
C GLY A 38 9.00 -4.69 12.97
N THR A 39 8.61 -4.78 11.69
CA THR A 39 7.88 -5.95 11.17
C THR A 39 8.85 -7.10 10.92
N THR A 40 8.69 -8.20 11.66
CA THR A 40 9.41 -9.44 11.38
C THR A 40 8.63 -10.33 10.40
N PRO A 41 9.29 -11.25 9.68
CA PRO A 41 8.59 -12.20 8.82
C PRO A 41 7.54 -13.03 9.55
N ALA A 42 7.86 -13.51 10.76
CA ALA A 42 6.93 -14.29 11.58
C ALA A 42 5.67 -13.49 11.98
N ASP A 43 5.86 -12.22 12.34
CA ASP A 43 4.80 -11.29 12.70
C ASP A 43 3.86 -11.00 11.53
N ALA A 44 4.41 -10.80 10.34
CA ALA A 44 3.63 -10.56 9.13
C ALA A 44 2.86 -11.83 8.72
N GLU A 45 3.53 -12.98 8.76
CA GLU A 45 2.93 -14.29 8.50
C GLU A 45 1.76 -14.61 9.44
N SER A 46 1.87 -14.26 10.73
CA SER A 46 0.78 -14.42 11.69
C SER A 46 -0.44 -13.56 11.33
N ARG A 47 -0.21 -12.28 10.98
CA ARG A 47 -1.29 -11.35 10.56
C ARG A 47 -1.94 -11.78 9.25
N LEU A 48 -1.15 -12.30 8.31
CA LEU A 48 -1.65 -12.83 7.04
C LEU A 48 -2.56 -14.04 7.23
N ARG A 49 -2.42 -14.81 8.32
CA ARG A 49 -3.30 -15.93 8.70
C ARG A 49 -4.47 -15.53 9.62
N SER A 50 -4.67 -14.24 9.90
CA SER A 50 -5.74 -13.81 10.78
C SER A 50 -7.13 -13.92 10.12
N PRO A 51 -8.22 -14.06 10.90
CA PRO A 51 -9.58 -14.09 10.35
C PRO A 51 -9.96 -12.85 9.52
N LEU A 52 -9.27 -11.73 9.72
CA LEU A 52 -9.45 -10.52 8.92
C LEU A 52 -8.95 -10.72 7.47
N SER A 53 -7.94 -11.58 7.28
CA SER A 53 -7.46 -12.01 5.97
C SER A 53 -8.46 -12.95 5.29
N ASP A 54 -9.13 -13.83 6.05
CA ASP A 54 -10.08 -14.82 5.51
C ASP A 54 -11.20 -14.17 4.72
N PHE A 55 -11.69 -13.00 5.16
CA PHE A 55 -12.69 -12.22 4.43
C PHE A 55 -12.18 -11.73 3.05
N ALA A 56 -10.89 -11.44 2.93
CA ALA A 56 -10.27 -10.97 1.69
C ALA A 56 -9.70 -12.13 0.83
N MET A 57 -9.59 -13.33 1.37
CA MET A 57 -8.87 -14.45 0.74
C MET A 57 -9.42 -14.89 -0.61
N ALA A 58 -10.71 -14.68 -0.88
CA ALA A 58 -11.30 -14.98 -2.20
C ALA A 58 -10.64 -14.19 -3.35
N ILE A 59 -10.00 -13.06 -3.04
CA ILE A 59 -9.33 -12.21 -4.02
C ILE A 59 -7.83 -12.06 -3.74
N LEU A 60 -7.32 -12.43 -2.56
CA LEU A 60 -5.90 -12.31 -2.27
C LEU A 60 -5.06 -13.38 -2.97
N PRO A 61 -3.75 -13.11 -3.18
CA PRO A 61 -2.80 -14.13 -3.59
C PRO A 61 -2.76 -15.28 -2.58
N GLU A 62 -2.16 -16.38 -3.02
CA GLU A 62 -1.83 -17.44 -2.07
C GLU A 62 -0.90 -16.92 -0.98
N LEU A 63 -1.13 -17.42 0.23
CA LEU A 63 -0.35 -17.06 1.41
C LEU A 63 1.16 -17.29 1.19
N ALA A 64 1.52 -18.32 0.42
CA ALA A 64 2.90 -18.63 0.07
C ALA A 64 3.57 -17.49 -0.71
N ASP A 65 2.88 -16.89 -1.69
CA ASP A 65 3.43 -15.77 -2.48
C ASP A 65 3.61 -14.51 -1.61
N LEU A 66 2.64 -14.22 -0.74
CA LEU A 66 2.73 -13.08 0.20
C LEU A 66 3.87 -13.25 1.20
N THR A 67 4.01 -14.47 1.72
CA THR A 67 5.08 -14.84 2.66
C THR A 67 6.45 -14.75 1.99
N ALA A 68 6.58 -15.19 0.74
CA ALA A 68 7.81 -15.07 -0.03
C ALA A 68 8.22 -13.61 -0.20
N ALA A 69 7.27 -12.74 -0.58
CA ALA A 69 7.52 -11.30 -0.70
C ALA A 69 8.01 -10.67 0.61
N VAL A 70 7.36 -10.98 1.74
CA VAL A 70 7.78 -10.50 3.08
C VAL A 70 9.20 -10.94 3.40
N ARG A 71 9.53 -12.22 3.19
CA ARG A 71 10.87 -12.77 3.47
C ARG A 71 11.94 -12.10 2.62
N HIS A 72 11.65 -11.87 1.34
CA HIS A 72 12.56 -11.16 0.44
C HIS A 72 12.80 -9.72 0.87
N LEU A 73 11.76 -8.99 1.26
CA LEU A 73 11.89 -7.62 1.76
C LEU A 73 12.66 -7.56 3.08
N ALA A 74 12.50 -8.54 3.97
CA ALA A 74 13.28 -8.62 5.21
C ALA A 74 14.77 -8.85 4.94
N ALA A 75 15.11 -9.62 3.90
CA ALA A 75 16.49 -9.92 3.55
C ALA A 75 17.16 -8.82 2.71
N SER A 76 16.43 -8.20 1.79
CA SER A 76 16.99 -7.34 0.73
C SER A 76 16.65 -5.85 0.92
N GLY A 77 15.77 -5.52 1.86
CA GLY A 77 15.25 -4.17 2.04
C GLY A 77 14.18 -3.82 1.01
N SER A 78 14.20 -2.59 0.51
CA SER A 78 13.20 -2.09 -0.43
C SER A 78 13.40 -2.66 -1.83
N MET A 79 12.30 -3.03 -2.51
CA MET A 79 12.30 -3.55 -3.89
C MET A 79 11.14 -2.97 -4.70
N SER A 80 11.20 -3.02 -6.04
CA SER A 80 10.06 -2.59 -6.84
C SER A 80 8.90 -3.61 -6.79
N ALA A 81 7.68 -3.14 -6.99
CA ALA A 81 6.48 -3.99 -7.05
C ALA A 81 6.62 -5.06 -8.15
N ALA A 82 7.22 -4.71 -9.29
CA ALA A 82 7.51 -5.66 -10.37
C ALA A 82 8.44 -6.80 -9.91
N GLN A 83 9.56 -6.47 -9.26
CA GLN A 83 10.52 -7.47 -8.80
C GLN A 83 9.90 -8.42 -7.77
N LEU A 84 9.03 -7.90 -6.89
CA LEU A 84 8.28 -8.76 -5.97
C LEU A 84 7.29 -9.65 -6.73
N ALA A 85 6.63 -9.14 -7.77
CA ALA A 85 5.66 -9.91 -8.58
C ALA A 85 6.28 -11.13 -9.26
N GLU A 86 7.57 -11.07 -9.60
CA GLU A 86 8.32 -12.21 -10.15
C GLU A 86 8.59 -13.32 -9.13
N LEU A 87 8.41 -13.07 -7.82
CA LEU A 87 8.52 -14.10 -6.78
C LEU A 87 7.28 -15.00 -6.71
N ALA A 88 6.16 -14.56 -7.29
CA ALA A 88 4.95 -15.37 -7.36
C ALA A 88 5.11 -16.46 -8.43
N ALA A 89 4.43 -17.60 -8.24
CA ALA A 89 4.48 -18.65 -9.26
C ALA A 89 3.88 -18.17 -10.60
N PRO A 90 4.23 -18.81 -11.74
CA PRO A 90 3.79 -18.40 -13.06
C PRO A 90 2.27 -18.23 -13.16
N GLY A 91 1.84 -17.10 -13.74
CA GLY A 91 0.42 -16.75 -13.88
C GLY A 91 -0.22 -16.10 -12.64
N ARG A 92 0.51 -15.94 -11.52
CA ARG A 92 -0.03 -15.36 -10.27
C ARG A 92 0.48 -13.95 -9.96
N SER A 93 1.34 -13.37 -10.81
CA SER A 93 1.96 -12.06 -10.60
C SER A 93 0.94 -10.92 -10.42
N GLN A 94 -0.16 -10.90 -11.19
CA GLN A 94 -1.22 -9.91 -11.05
C GLN A 94 -1.91 -9.96 -9.67
N GLY A 95 -2.07 -11.16 -9.12
CA GLY A 95 -2.58 -11.32 -7.77
C GLY A 95 -1.69 -10.58 -6.79
N LEU A 96 -0.36 -10.73 -6.92
CA LEU A 96 0.59 -10.18 -5.96
C LEU A 96 0.48 -8.67 -5.83
N TYR A 97 0.27 -7.92 -6.91
CA TYR A 97 0.04 -6.46 -6.84
C TYR A 97 -1.08 -6.10 -5.86
N ARG A 98 -2.22 -6.81 -5.94
CA ARG A 98 -3.34 -6.62 -5.01
C ARG A 98 -2.96 -7.03 -3.58
N GLY A 99 -2.19 -8.11 -3.45
CA GLY A 99 -1.60 -8.53 -2.18
C GLY A 99 -0.72 -7.46 -1.52
N LEU A 100 0.15 -6.80 -2.29
CA LEU A 100 1.02 -5.73 -1.80
C LEU A 100 0.21 -4.55 -1.26
N VAL A 101 -0.83 -4.13 -1.98
CA VAL A 101 -1.75 -3.06 -1.54
C VAL A 101 -2.50 -3.46 -0.27
N TRP A 102 -2.94 -4.72 -0.17
CA TRP A 102 -3.58 -5.22 1.04
C TRP A 102 -2.61 -5.27 2.22
N MET A 103 -1.37 -5.72 2.03
CA MET A 103 -0.34 -5.69 3.07
C MET A 103 -0.04 -4.26 3.53
N ALA A 104 -0.08 -3.27 2.63
CA ALA A 104 0.06 -1.87 2.98
C ALA A 104 -1.12 -1.37 3.83
N LYS A 105 -2.36 -1.73 3.46
CA LYS A 105 -3.57 -1.49 4.27
C LYS A 105 -3.46 -2.09 5.66
N MET A 106 -2.81 -3.24 5.79
CA MET A 106 -2.57 -3.94 7.06
C MET A 106 -1.33 -3.46 7.81
N ASN A 107 -0.69 -2.38 7.33
CA ASN A 107 0.50 -1.79 7.93
C ASN A 107 1.70 -2.75 8.05
N LEU A 108 1.82 -3.70 7.10
CA LEU A 108 2.94 -4.64 7.02
C LEU A 108 4.06 -4.12 6.12
N VAL A 109 3.68 -3.45 5.05
CA VAL A 109 4.60 -2.84 4.09
C VAL A 109 4.29 -1.37 3.90
N ARG A 110 5.29 -0.60 3.51
CA ARG A 110 5.16 0.75 3.00
C ARG A 110 5.34 0.71 1.49
N ILE A 111 4.50 1.44 0.78
CA ILE A 111 4.59 1.66 -0.66
C ILE A 111 4.91 3.12 -0.89
N THR A 112 5.93 3.40 -1.70
CA THR A 112 6.32 4.75 -2.10
C THR A 112 6.50 4.81 -3.61
N PRO A 113 6.01 5.86 -4.28
CA PRO A 113 6.40 6.14 -5.65
C PRO A 113 7.93 6.18 -5.77
N PRO A 114 8.50 5.79 -6.92
CA PRO A 114 9.93 5.96 -7.11
C PRO A 114 10.28 7.43 -6.89
N ARG A 115 11.40 7.67 -6.20
CA ARG A 115 11.90 9.03 -6.05
C ARG A 115 12.11 9.57 -7.45
N ALA A 116 11.41 10.64 -7.82
CA ALA A 116 11.72 11.37 -9.03
C ALA A 116 13.20 11.75 -8.95
N VAL A 117 14.02 11.17 -9.82
CA VAL A 117 15.35 11.73 -10.07
C VAL A 117 15.04 13.09 -10.65
N ALA A 118 15.35 14.16 -9.91
CA ALA A 118 15.23 15.51 -10.44
C ALA A 118 15.98 15.49 -11.76
N ALA A 119 15.27 15.68 -12.88
CA ALA A 119 15.89 15.77 -14.18
C ALA A 119 17.00 16.81 -14.05
N GLU A 120 18.25 16.40 -14.25
CA GLU A 120 19.36 17.32 -14.36
C GLU A 120 18.94 18.36 -15.39
N ALA A 121 18.75 19.59 -14.92
CA ALA A 121 18.51 20.72 -15.79
C ALA A 121 19.80 20.91 -16.59
N THR A 122 19.90 20.27 -17.76
CA THR A 122 20.94 20.55 -18.73
C THR A 122 20.79 22.02 -19.11
N PRO A 123 21.72 22.92 -18.72
CA PRO A 123 21.67 24.29 -19.21
C PRO A 123 21.98 24.22 -20.72
N SER A 124 21.00 24.56 -21.55
CA SER A 124 21.24 24.83 -22.96
C SER A 124 22.21 26.00 -23.06
N ARG A 125 23.28 25.78 -23.82
CA ARG A 125 24.34 26.76 -24.09
C ARG A 125 24.01 27.55 -25.34
#